data_AF-A0A3S4ZS08-F1
#
_entry.id   AF-A0A3S4ZS08-F1
#
_cell.length_a   1.000
_cell.length_b   1.000
_cell.length_c   1.000
_cell.angle_alpha   90.00
_cell.angle_beta   90.00
_cell.angle_gamma   90.00
#
_symmetry.space_group_name_H-M   'P 1'
#
loop_
_entity.id
_entity.type
_entity.pdbx_description
1 polymer ?
#
loop_
_entity_poly.entity_id
_entity_poly.type
_entity_poly.pdbx_seq_one_letter_code
_entity_poly.pdbx_strand_id
1 'polypeptide(L)'
;MLFPKQKSKKKRMRHPASILHDKSSRTCYLCVTLHDNWNEHRILDEHHIFGGPNRKNSEEYGLKVYLCHDHHIYGPEAVHNNARIRHELQRTAQRLFEKQHSHKEFMEIFGRNYLDPVEIGENSEKENEPV
;
A
#
# COMPACT_ATOMS: atom_id res chain seq x y z
N MET A 1 -26.21 32.14 -27.47
CA MET A 1 -25.01 31.79 -28.26
C MET A 1 -24.30 30.63 -27.57
N LEU A 2 -24.11 29.50 -28.24
CA LEU A 2 -23.46 28.31 -27.66
C LEU A 2 -21.95 28.41 -27.96
N PHE A 3 -21.14 28.80 -26.96
CA PHE A 3 -19.69 28.85 -27.12
C PHE A 3 -19.14 27.41 -27.24
N PRO A 4 -18.25 27.11 -28.21
CA PRO A 4 -17.63 25.81 -28.30
C PRO A 4 -16.81 25.52 -27.04
N LYS A 5 -17.08 24.40 -26.37
CA LYS A 5 -16.28 23.95 -25.21
C LYS A 5 -14.82 23.78 -25.65
N GLN A 6 -13.91 24.45 -24.95
CA GLN A 6 -12.48 24.25 -25.16
C GLN A 6 -12.12 22.79 -24.87
N LYS A 7 -11.52 22.11 -25.85
CA LYS A 7 -11.05 20.72 -25.70
C LYS A 7 -9.77 20.74 -24.85
N SER A 8 -9.87 20.47 -23.55
CA SER A 8 -8.69 20.22 -22.72
C SER A 8 -8.16 18.80 -22.98
N LYS A 9 -6.85 18.68 -23.24
CA LYS A 9 -6.20 17.36 -23.32
C LYS A 9 -6.01 16.83 -21.91
N LYS A 10 -6.51 15.63 -21.62
CA LYS A 10 -6.26 14.96 -20.33
C LYS A 10 -4.77 14.64 -20.20
N LYS A 11 -4.16 14.97 -19.06
CA LYS A 11 -2.78 14.58 -18.74
C LYS A 11 -2.71 13.05 -18.69
N ARG A 12 -1.69 12.47 -19.32
CA ARG A 12 -1.46 11.01 -19.28
C ARG A 12 -0.90 10.63 -17.91
N MET A 13 -1.52 9.67 -17.24
CA MET A 13 -1.06 9.14 -15.97
C MET A 13 0.24 8.33 -16.15
N ARG A 14 1.15 8.46 -15.20
CA ARG A 14 2.38 7.65 -15.13
C ARG A 14 2.09 6.34 -14.39
N HIS A 15 2.86 5.31 -14.72
CA HIS A 15 2.79 3.99 -14.07
C HIS A 15 4.22 3.56 -13.69
N PRO A 16 4.88 4.27 -12.76
CA PRO A 16 6.22 3.92 -12.31
C PRO A 16 6.27 2.54 -11.62
N ALA A 17 7.48 2.02 -11.46
CA ALA A 17 7.72 0.89 -10.58
C ALA A 17 7.36 1.26 -9.13
N SER A 18 7.09 0.24 -8.31
CA SER A 18 6.86 0.45 -6.89
C SER A 18 8.12 0.97 -6.20
N ILE A 19 7.95 1.93 -5.28
CA ILE A 19 9.04 2.41 -4.41
C ILE A 19 9.22 1.54 -3.16
N LEU A 20 8.27 0.63 -2.88
CA LEU A 20 8.28 -0.24 -1.71
C LEU A 20 8.85 -1.62 -2.03
N HIS A 21 8.62 -2.12 -3.25
CA HIS A 21 8.84 -3.51 -3.57
C HIS A 21 9.19 -3.71 -5.04
N ASP A 22 10.32 -4.37 -5.29
CA ASP A 22 10.71 -4.68 -6.67
C ASP A 22 9.85 -5.81 -7.24
N LYS A 23 9.14 -5.51 -8.34
CA LYS A 23 8.35 -6.48 -9.11
C LYS A 23 9.20 -7.62 -9.65
N SER A 24 10.45 -7.34 -10.00
CA SER A 24 11.33 -8.32 -10.63
C SER A 24 11.76 -9.44 -9.68
N SER A 25 11.73 -9.17 -8.36
CA SER A 25 12.00 -10.17 -7.32
C SER A 25 11.02 -11.35 -7.33
N ARG A 26 9.81 -11.17 -7.88
CA ARG A 26 8.72 -12.15 -7.86
C ARG A 26 8.37 -12.68 -6.46
N THR A 27 8.79 -11.99 -5.41
CA THR A 27 8.43 -12.32 -4.02
C THR A 27 7.09 -11.69 -3.65
N CYS A 28 6.48 -12.14 -2.55
CA CYS A 28 5.38 -11.43 -1.91
C CYS A 28 5.96 -10.49 -0.84
N TYR A 29 5.59 -9.21 -0.85
CA TYR A 29 6.10 -8.22 0.10
C TYR A 29 5.84 -8.63 1.56
N LEU A 30 4.67 -9.18 1.86
CA LEU A 30 4.29 -9.60 3.21
C LEU A 30 4.93 -10.93 3.61
N CYS A 31 5.19 -11.87 2.68
CA CYS A 31 6.00 -13.06 2.98
C CYS A 31 7.40 -12.65 3.46
N VAL A 32 8.04 -11.72 2.75
CA VAL A 32 9.39 -11.25 3.09
C VAL A 32 9.40 -10.48 4.40
N THR A 33 8.49 -9.51 4.56
CA THR A 33 8.55 -8.59 5.70
C THR A 33 8.02 -9.17 7.01
N LEU A 34 7.08 -10.13 6.96
CA LEU A 34 6.52 -10.75 8.16
C LEU A 34 7.25 -12.05 8.56
N HIS A 35 7.77 -12.80 7.58
CA HIS A 35 8.23 -14.18 7.79
C HIS A 35 9.64 -14.46 7.26
N ASP A 36 10.37 -13.44 6.78
CA ASP A 36 11.67 -13.60 6.11
C ASP A 36 11.64 -14.65 4.98
N ASN A 37 10.48 -14.79 4.33
CA ASN A 37 10.25 -15.77 3.29
C ASN A 37 10.43 -15.13 1.90
N TRP A 38 11.56 -15.45 1.27
CA TRP A 38 11.98 -14.93 -0.02
C TRP A 38 11.58 -15.81 -1.22
N ASN A 39 10.64 -16.74 -1.03
CA ASN A 39 10.19 -17.61 -2.12
C ASN A 39 9.53 -16.80 -3.25
N GLU A 40 9.84 -17.18 -4.49
CA GLU A 40 9.18 -16.63 -5.66
C GLU A 40 7.75 -17.17 -5.79
N HIS A 41 6.82 -16.29 -6.15
CA HIS A 41 5.45 -16.63 -6.49
C HIS A 41 5.25 -16.57 -8.00
N ARG A 42 4.54 -17.58 -8.52
CA ARG A 42 4.15 -17.61 -9.94
C ARG A 42 3.14 -16.51 -10.29
N ILE A 43 2.23 -16.21 -9.37
CA ILE A 43 1.17 -15.22 -9.52
C ILE A 43 1.24 -14.26 -8.34
N LEU A 44 1.26 -12.97 -8.63
CA LEU A 44 1.24 -11.89 -7.67
C LEU A 44 0.19 -10.87 -8.08
N ASP A 45 -0.56 -10.41 -7.10
CA ASP A 45 -1.48 -9.29 -7.25
C ASP A 45 -0.78 -7.98 -6.92
N GLU A 46 -1.11 -6.94 -7.70
CA GLU A 46 -0.68 -5.59 -7.41
C GLU A 46 -1.66 -4.94 -6.44
N HIS A 47 -1.18 -4.60 -5.25
CA HIS A 47 -1.97 -3.95 -4.21
C HIS A 47 -1.62 -2.46 -4.10
N HIS A 48 -2.56 -1.59 -4.45
CA HIS A 48 -2.46 -0.14 -4.25
C HIS A 48 -2.68 0.21 -2.77
N ILE A 49 -1.65 0.72 -2.10
CA ILE A 49 -1.63 0.90 -0.63
C ILE A 49 -2.70 1.90 -0.17
N PHE A 50 -2.86 3.00 -0.90
CA PHE A 50 -3.97 3.92 -0.70
C PHE A 50 -5.04 3.62 -1.75
N GLY A 51 -6.10 2.93 -1.31
CA GLY A 51 -7.21 2.53 -2.17
C GLY A 51 -8.25 3.63 -2.41
N GLY A 52 -9.43 3.22 -2.92
CA GLY A 52 -10.56 4.11 -3.16
C GLY A 52 -10.21 5.30 -4.07
N PRO A 53 -10.52 6.55 -3.69
CA PRO A 53 -10.20 7.73 -4.51
C PRO A 53 -8.69 7.91 -4.74
N ASN A 54 -7.86 7.42 -3.81
CA ASN A 54 -6.40 7.52 -3.87
C ASN A 54 -5.74 6.39 -4.66
N ARG A 55 -6.50 5.45 -5.26
CA ARG A 55 -5.93 4.36 -6.07
C ARG A 55 -5.09 4.88 -7.23
N LYS A 56 -5.55 5.94 -7.90
CA LYS A 56 -4.80 6.58 -9.00
C LYS A 56 -3.52 7.24 -8.52
N ASN A 57 -3.55 7.88 -7.34
CA ASN A 57 -2.37 8.49 -6.74
C ASN A 57 -1.35 7.39 -6.36
N SER A 58 -1.81 6.28 -5.78
CA SER A 58 -0.95 5.12 -5.51
C SER A 58 -0.29 4.58 -6.78
N GLU A 59 -1.02 4.54 -7.91
CA GLU A 59 -0.44 4.15 -9.19
C GLU A 59 0.58 5.17 -9.70
N GLU A 60 0.23 6.46 -9.72
CA GLU A 60 1.07 7.53 -10.28
C GLU A 60 2.40 7.72 -9.54
N TYR A 61 2.43 7.44 -8.23
CA TYR A 61 3.60 7.57 -7.36
C TYR A 61 4.27 6.24 -7.00
N GLY A 62 3.80 5.10 -7.54
CA GLY A 62 4.40 3.79 -7.25
C GLY A 62 4.21 3.33 -5.80
N LEU A 63 3.13 3.75 -5.13
CA LEU A 63 2.78 3.34 -3.77
C LEU A 63 1.94 2.05 -3.81
N LYS A 64 2.57 0.99 -4.29
CA LYS A 64 1.97 -0.34 -4.47
C LYS A 64 2.93 -1.43 -4.04
N VAL A 65 2.41 -2.60 -3.69
CA VAL A 65 3.21 -3.79 -3.36
C VAL A 65 2.70 -5.00 -4.12
N TYR A 66 3.54 -6.02 -4.28
CA TYR A 66 3.15 -7.28 -4.92
C TYR A 66 2.92 -8.35 -3.87
N LEU A 67 1.73 -8.93 -3.87
CA LEU A 67 1.28 -9.86 -2.83
C LEU A 67 0.81 -11.18 -3.44
N CYS A 68 1.07 -12.29 -2.75
CA CYS A 68 0.40 -13.54 -3.06
C CYS A 68 -1.10 -13.43 -2.71
N HIS A 69 -1.94 -14.31 -3.25
CA HIS A 69 -3.39 -14.26 -2.99
C HIS A 69 -3.74 -14.38 -1.50
N ASP A 70 -2.97 -15.15 -0.74
CA ASP A 70 -3.18 -15.32 0.70
C ASP A 70 -2.91 -14.02 1.47
N HIS A 71 -1.85 -13.29 1.12
CA HIS A 71 -1.55 -11.98 1.72
C HIS A 71 -2.30 -10.81 1.08
N HIS A 72 -2.97 -11.01 -0.05
CA HIS A 72 -3.81 -10.00 -0.65
C HIS A 72 -5.27 -10.09 -0.15
N ILE A 73 -5.91 -11.26 -0.30
CA ILE A 73 -7.37 -11.41 -0.18
C ILE A 73 -7.78 -12.41 0.90
N TYR A 74 -7.16 -13.59 0.98
CA TYR A 74 -7.79 -14.74 1.66
C TYR A 74 -7.28 -15.03 3.08
N GLY A 75 -6.00 -14.79 3.35
CA GLY A 75 -5.35 -15.18 4.61
C GLY A 75 -5.72 -14.29 5.81
N PRO A 76 -5.37 -14.72 7.04
CA PRO A 76 -5.54 -13.93 8.26
C PRO A 76 -4.63 -12.69 8.28
N GLU A 77 -3.53 -12.76 7.54
CA GLU A 77 -2.60 -11.65 7.32
C GLU A 77 -2.87 -10.90 6.01
N ALA A 78 -3.96 -11.24 5.32
CA ALA A 78 -4.32 -10.54 4.09
C ALA A 78 -4.50 -9.04 4.39
N VAL A 79 -3.92 -8.19 3.55
CA VAL A 79 -4.05 -6.73 3.72
C VAL A 79 -5.52 -6.28 3.71
N HIS A 80 -6.41 -7.01 3.02
CA HIS A 80 -7.84 -6.74 3.04
C HIS A 80 -8.56 -7.19 4.31
N ASN A 81 -8.00 -8.16 5.05
CA ASN A 81 -8.59 -8.71 6.27
C ASN A 81 -7.97 -8.15 7.55
N ASN A 82 -6.72 -7.68 7.51
CA ASN A 82 -5.95 -7.31 8.68
C ASN A 82 -5.67 -5.79 8.73
N ALA A 83 -6.37 -5.09 9.62
CA ALA A 83 -6.24 -3.63 9.76
C ALA A 83 -4.83 -3.20 10.23
N ARG A 84 -4.17 -3.99 11.09
CA ARG A 84 -2.81 -3.72 11.56
C ARG A 84 -1.83 -3.67 10.39
N ILE A 85 -1.82 -4.73 9.57
CA ILE A 85 -0.95 -4.83 8.38
C ILE A 85 -1.25 -3.71 7.38
N ARG A 86 -2.54 -3.42 7.14
CA ARG A 86 -2.94 -2.33 6.26
C ARG A 86 -2.39 -0.97 6.72
N HIS A 87 -2.51 -0.67 8.01
CA HIS A 87 -1.98 0.58 8.59
C HIS A 87 -0.45 0.63 8.57
N GLU A 88 0.23 -0.49 8.76
CA GLU A 88 1.69 -0.57 8.64
C GLU A 88 2.17 -0.34 7.20
N LEU A 89 1.49 -0.88 6.20
CA LEU A 89 1.77 -0.59 4.79
C LEU A 89 1.56 0.89 4.47
N GLN A 90 0.47 1.49 4.96
CA GLN A 90 0.18 2.92 4.77
C GLN A 90 1.25 3.81 5.42
N ARG A 91 1.66 3.49 6.66
CA ARG A 91 2.76 4.17 7.36
C ARG A 91 4.06 4.08 6.58
N THR A 92 4.40 2.89 6.11
CA THR A 92 5.62 2.64 5.35
C THR A 92 5.61 3.40 4.03
N ALA A 93 4.49 3.37 3.30
CA ALA A 93 4.32 4.11 2.06
C ALA A 93 4.48 5.61 2.24
N GLN A 94 3.86 6.20 3.28
CA GLN A 94 4.03 7.62 3.56
C GLN A 94 5.49 7.95 3.89
N ARG A 95 6.15 7.18 4.75
CA ARG A 95 7.58 7.39 5.08
C ARG A 95 8.47 7.35 3.84
N LEU A 96 8.23 6.41 2.93
CA LEU A 96 9.03 6.27 1.71
C LEU A 96 8.73 7.38 0.70
N PHE A 97 7.46 7.78 0.58
CA PHE A 97 7.07 8.92 -0.22
C PHE A 97 7.77 10.20 0.28
N GLU A 98 7.69 10.49 1.58
CA GLU A 98 8.28 11.70 2.19
C GLU A 98 9.81 11.71 2.19
N LYS A 99 10.49 10.58 1.88
CA LYS A 99 11.94 10.61 1.61
C LYS A 99 12.27 11.15 0.22
N GLN A 100 11.38 10.99 -0.74
CA GLN A 100 11.55 11.44 -2.13
C GLN A 100 10.83 12.77 -2.40
N HIS A 101 9.84 13.08 -1.56
CA HIS A 101 8.93 14.22 -1.64
C HIS A 101 8.85 14.94 -0.29
N SER A 102 7.86 15.81 -0.09
CA SER A 102 7.62 16.47 1.21
C SER A 102 6.35 15.98 1.90
N HIS A 103 6.30 16.13 3.22
CA HIS A 103 5.07 15.90 4.01
C HIS A 103 3.90 16.74 3.50
N LYS A 104 4.14 18.02 3.19
CA LYS A 104 3.12 18.93 2.65
C LYS A 104 2.52 18.39 1.35
N GLU A 105 3.36 17.93 0.43
CA GLU A 105 2.93 17.34 -0.84
C GLU A 105 2.11 16.06 -0.61
N PHE A 106 2.54 15.20 0.33
CA PHE A 106 1.76 14.01 0.69
C PHE A 106 0.36 14.37 1.18
N MET A 107 0.25 15.37 2.07
CA MET A 107 -1.03 15.82 2.59
C MET A 107 -1.92 16.45 1.50
N GLU A 108 -1.35 17.20 0.57
CA GLU A 108 -2.09 17.77 -0.57
C GLU A 108 -2.66 16.69 -1.50
N ILE A 109 -1.94 15.58 -1.69
CA ILE A 109 -2.32 14.50 -2.61
C ILE A 109 -3.28 13.49 -1.94
N PHE A 110 -2.94 13.04 -0.73
CA PHE A 110 -3.62 11.92 -0.08
C PHE A 110 -4.64 12.37 0.98
N GLY A 111 -4.52 13.59 1.50
CA GLY A 111 -5.51 14.21 2.39
C GLY A 111 -5.57 13.67 3.82
N ARG A 112 -4.70 12.72 4.18
CA ARG A 112 -4.67 12.10 5.52
C ARG A 112 -3.24 11.79 5.91
N ASN A 113 -2.88 12.11 7.16
CA ASN A 113 -1.64 11.65 7.76
C ASN A 113 -1.82 10.23 8.31
N TYR A 114 -0.91 9.33 7.95
CA TYR A 114 -0.87 7.94 8.41
C TYR A 114 0.26 7.68 9.40
N LEU A 115 1.17 8.64 9.63
CA LEU A 115 2.27 8.49 10.59
C LEU A 115 1.83 8.57 12.06
N ASP A 116 0.64 9.10 12.32
CA ASP A 116 0.11 9.23 13.68
C ASP A 116 -0.08 7.83 14.31
N PRO A 117 0.19 7.69 15.63
CA PRO A 117 -0.02 6.44 16.32
C PRO A 117 -1.50 6.09 16.28
N VAL A 118 -1.82 5.00 15.57
CA VAL A 118 -3.08 4.30 15.75
C VAL A 118 -2.92 3.52 17.04
N GLU A 119 -3.73 3.84 18.06
CA GLU A 119 -4.00 3.00 19.22
C GLU A 119 -4.55 1.66 18.71
N ILE A 120 -3.66 0.73 18.36
CA ILE A 120 -4.04 -0.61 17.96
C ILE A 120 -4.29 -1.33 19.29
N GLY A 121 -5.56 -1.46 19.67
CA GLY A 121 -5.95 -2.31 20.79
C GLY A 121 -5.33 -3.69 20.59
N GLU A 122 -4.43 -4.06 21.51
CA GLU A 122 -3.79 -5.36 21.56
C GLU A 122 -4.87 -6.43 21.73
N ASN A 123 -5.18 -7.17 20.67
CA ASN A 123 -5.97 -8.38 20.81
C ASN A 123 -5.05 -9.50 21.32
N SER A 124 -4.95 -9.57 22.64
CA SER A 124 -4.78 -10.76 23.48
C SER A 124 -3.95 -11.91 22.89
N GLU A 125 -2.66 -11.94 23.22
CA GLU A 125 -1.98 -13.21 23.42
C GLU A 125 -2.60 -13.86 24.66
N LYS A 126 -3.55 -14.79 24.45
CA LYS A 126 -4.02 -15.65 25.54
C LYS A 126 -2.87 -16.59 25.92
N GLU A 127 -2.28 -16.28 27.06
CA GLU A 127 -1.70 -17.17 28.07
C GLU A 127 -1.69 -18.67 27.67
N ASN A 128 -0.51 -19.17 27.33
CA ASN A 128 -0.19 -20.58 27.48
C ASN A 128 0.55 -20.75 28.82
N GLU A 129 -0.18 -20.92 29.92
CA GLU A 129 0.38 -21.56 31.12
C GLU A 129 -0.04 -23.03 31.14
N PRO A 130 0.91 -23.99 31.24
CA PRO A 130 0.58 -25.38 31.51
C PRO A 130 0.24 -25.54 33.00
N VAL A 131 -0.88 -26.22 33.28
CA VAL A 131 -1.24 -26.75 34.61
C VAL A 131 -0.37 -27.95 34.96
#